data_AF-A0A1L5NS98-F1
#
_entry.id   AF-A0A1L5NS98-F1
#
_cell.length_a   1.000
_cell.length_b   1.000
_cell.length_c   1.000
_cell.angle_alpha   90.00
_cell.angle_beta   90.00
_cell.angle_gamma   90.00
#
_symmetry.space_group_name_H-M   'P 1'
#
loop_
_entity.id
_entity.type
_entity.pdbx_description
1 polymer ?
#
loop_
_entity_poly.entity_id
_entity_poly.type
_entity_poly.pdbx_seq_one_letter_code
_entity_poly.pdbx_strand_id
1 'polypeptide(L)' 'MDAVYAPLYRYFGIIDPAVADPIFADLPRVTAWRAALAERPSVRNAVIDTYPDLFRDHLRQQGAMIAA' A
#
# COMPACT_ATOMS: atom_id res chain seq x y z
N MET A 1 -15.23 -6.77 5.25
CA MET A 1 -14.88 -6.05 4.01
C MET A 1 -13.57 -5.27 4.20
N ASP A 2 -13.52 -4.26 5.07
CA ASP A 2 -12.30 -3.45 5.35
C ASP A 2 -11.01 -4.24 5.59
N ALA A 3 -11.07 -5.34 6.35
CA ALA A 3 -9.90 -6.17 6.67
C ALA A 3 -9.26 -6.87 5.45
N VAL A 4 -10.03 -7.10 4.37
CA VAL A 4 -9.53 -7.76 3.14
C VAL A 4 -8.84 -6.74 2.23
N TYR A 5 -9.31 -5.49 2.21
CA TYR A 5 -8.77 -4.44 1.36
C TYR A 5 -7.58 -3.70 1.98
N ALA A 6 -7.45 -3.71 3.30
CA ALA A 6 -6.33 -3.06 3.98
C ALA A 6 -4.94 -3.59 3.53
N PRO A 7 -4.70 -4.92 3.40
CA PRO A 7 -3.45 -5.43 2.82
C PRO A 7 -3.23 -5.00 1.38
N LEU A 8 -4.29 -4.93 0.56
CA LEU A 8 -4.18 -4.50 -0.83
C LEU A 8 -3.74 -3.04 -0.93
N TYR A 9 -4.41 -2.13 -0.21
CA TYR A 9 -4.05 -0.71 -0.22
C TYR A 9 -2.66 -0.44 0.36
N ARG A 10 -2.19 -1.29 1.28
CA ARG A 10 -0.81 -1.21 1.78
C ARG A 10 0.21 -1.34 0.65
N TYR A 11 0.03 -2.26 -0.30
CA TYR A 11 0.99 -2.41 -1.40
C TYR A 11 1.11 -1.14 -2.24
N PHE A 12 -0.02 -0.50 -2.55
CA PHE A 12 -0.03 0.79 -3.24
C PHE A 12 0.60 1.92 -2.40
N GLY A 13 0.57 1.83 -1.07
CA GLY A 13 1.29 2.76 -0.18
C GLY A 13 2.79 2.48 -0.04
N ILE A 14 3.30 1.33 -0.51
CA ILE A 14 4.72 0.95 -0.42
C ILE A 14 5.47 1.27 -1.72
N ILE A 15 4.82 1.15 -2.87
CA ILE A 15 5.42 1.48 -4.18
C ILE A 15 5.49 3.00 -4.40
N ASP A 16 6.21 3.43 -5.44
CA ASP A 16 6.38 4.84 -5.78
C ASP A 16 5.02 5.58 -5.91
N PRO A 17 4.78 6.64 -5.12
CA PRO A 17 3.59 7.48 -5.22
C PRO A 17 3.31 8.02 -6.62
N ALA A 18 4.34 8.30 -7.42
CA ALA A 18 4.17 8.78 -8.80
C ALA A 18 3.45 7.74 -9.70
N VAL A 19 3.54 6.46 -9.35
CA VAL A 19 2.80 5.37 -10.00
C VAL A 19 1.49 5.05 -9.28
N ALA A 20 1.50 5.05 -7.94
CA ALA A 20 0.34 4.64 -7.15
C ALA A 20 -0.78 5.67 -7.12
N ASP A 21 -0.47 6.96 -7.00
CA ASP A 21 -1.48 8.00 -6.81
C ASP A 21 -2.38 8.23 -8.04
N PRO A 22 -1.87 8.23 -9.29
CA PRO A 22 -2.72 8.35 -10.47
C PRO A 22 -3.82 7.28 -10.57
N ILE A 23 -3.60 6.07 -10.03
CA ILE A 23 -4.59 4.98 -10.03
C ILE A 23 -5.88 5.39 -9.28
N PHE A 24 -5.76 6.28 -8.29
CA PHE A 24 -6.87 6.69 -7.43
C PHE A 24 -7.31 8.15 -7.66
N ALA A 25 -6.73 8.84 -8.64
CA ALA A 25 -6.93 10.28 -8.85
C ALA A 25 -8.42 10.66 -9.00
N ASP A 26 -9.17 9.89 -9.80
CA ASP A 26 -10.59 10.15 -10.06
C ASP A 26 -11.54 9.35 -9.15
N LEU A 27 -11.03 8.80 -8.03
CA LEU A 27 -11.77 7.95 -7.11
C LEU A 27 -11.80 8.54 -5.69
N PRO A 28 -12.40 9.73 -5.47
CA PRO A 28 -12.29 10.46 -4.20
C PRO A 28 -12.79 9.67 -2.99
N ARG A 29 -13.84 8.85 -3.16
CA ARG A 29 -14.36 7.98 -2.10
C ARG A 29 -13.36 6.88 -1.72
N VAL A 30 -12.69 6.30 -2.70
CA VAL A 30 -11.69 5.25 -2.48
C VAL A 30 -10.43 5.84 -1.84
N THR A 31 -10.02 7.03 -2.29
CA THR A 31 -8.89 7.77 -1.71
C THR A 31 -9.12 8.12 -0.24
N ALA A 32 -10.32 8.61 0.11
CA ALA A 32 -10.67 8.87 1.50
C ALA A 32 -10.70 7.57 2.34
N TRP A 33 -11.24 6.49 1.78
CA TRP A 33 -11.33 5.21 2.46
C TRP A 33 -9.96 4.55 2.69
N ARG A 34 -9.05 4.54 1.70
CA ARG A 34 -7.70 4.00 1.86
C ARG A 34 -6.91 4.73 2.96
N ALA A 35 -7.03 6.06 2.99
CA ALA A 35 -6.39 6.89 4.01
C ALA A 35 -6.94 6.56 5.41
N ALA A 36 -8.27 6.47 5.54
CA ALA A 36 -8.91 6.09 6.80
C ALA A 36 -8.56 4.66 7.25
N LEU A 37 -8.36 3.71 6.31
CA LEU A 37 -7.92 2.36 6.64
C LEU A 37 -6.47 2.31 7.12
N ALA A 38 -5.58 3.09 6.51
CA ALA A 38 -4.15 3.12 6.85
C ALA A 38 -3.90 3.57 8.30
N GLU A 39 -4.76 4.45 8.84
CA GLU A 39 -4.62 4.95 10.21
C GLU A 39 -5.11 3.97 11.30
N ARG A 40 -5.83 2.91 10.92
CA ARG A 40 -6.39 1.99 11.92
C ARG A 40 -5.28 1.18 12.62
N PRO A 41 -5.26 1.10 13.95
CA PRO A 41 -4.27 0.30 14.68
C PRO A 41 -4.24 -1.17 14.25
N SER A 42 -5.40 -1.78 13.97
CA SER A 42 -5.49 -3.16 13.48
C SER A 42 -4.87 -3.36 12.10
N VAL A 43 -4.80 -2.30 11.29
CA VAL A 43 -4.11 -2.31 10.00
C VAL A 43 -2.62 -2.12 10.24
N ARG A 44 -2.21 -1.04 10.92
CA ARG A 44 -0.80 -0.73 11.18
C ARG A 44 -0.07 -1.89 11.87
N ASN A 45 -0.66 -2.44 12.92
CA ASN A 45 -0.05 -3.50 13.73
C ASN A 45 -0.13 -4.90 13.09
N ALA A 46 -0.75 -5.05 11.92
CA ALA A 46 -0.83 -6.33 11.21
C ALA A 46 0.51 -6.74 10.56
N VAL A 47 1.45 -5.80 10.43
CA VAL A 47 2.79 -6.04 9.90
C VAL A 47 3.82 -5.39 10.82
N ILE A 48 5.05 -5.88 10.77
CA ILE A 48 6.19 -5.23 11.45
C ILE A 48 6.58 -3.94 10.71
N ASP A 49 7.23 -3.00 11.41
CA ASP A 49 7.59 -1.70 10.84
C ASP A 49 8.52 -1.78 9.63
N THR A 50 9.37 -2.83 9.56
CA THR A 50 10.30 -3.06 8.45
C THR A 50 9.67 -3.75 7.24
N TYR A 51 8.38 -4.08 7.32
CA TYR A 51 7.68 -4.77 6.24
C TYR A 51 7.72 -4.04 4.88
N PRO A 52 7.59 -2.70 4.79
CA PRO A 52 7.72 -1.99 3.52
C PRO A 52 9.03 -2.28 2.79
N ASP A 53 10.13 -2.35 3.53
CA ASP A 53 11.46 -2.59 2.94
C ASP A 53 11.62 -4.04 2.52
N LEU A 54 11.19 -4.98 3.37
CA LEU A 54 11.16 -6.41 3.05
C LEU A 54 10.33 -6.69 1.78
N PHE A 55 9.21 -5.99 1.61
CA PHE A 55 8.35 -6.15 0.44
C PHE A 55 9.03 -5.60 -0.83
N ARG A 56 9.66 -4.43 -0.76
CA ARG A 56 10.41 -3.86 -1.90
C ARG A 56 11.58 -4.76 -2.30
N ASP A 57 12.30 -5.31 -1.33
CA ASP A 57 13.40 -6.23 -1.59
C ASP A 57 12.92 -7.53 -2.20
N HIS A 58 11.80 -8.08 -1.72
CA HIS A 58 11.17 -9.25 -2.33
C HIS A 58 10.80 -8.99 -3.80
N LEU A 59 10.16 -7.86 -4.10
CA LEU A 59 9.80 -7.49 -5.48
C LEU A 59 11.04 -7.39 -6.39
N ARG A 60 12.13 -6.76 -5.90
CA ARG A 60 13.41 -6.71 -6.63
C ARG A 60 13.99 -8.10 -6.89
N GLN A 61 13.95 -8.98 -5.89
CA GLN A 61 14.44 -10.36 -6.02
C GLN A 61 13.63 -11.17 -7.04
N GLN A 62 12.34 -10.89 -7.19
CA GLN A 62 11.47 -11.52 -8.20
C GLN A 62 11.60 -10.90 -9.60
N GLY A 63 12.50 -9.93 -9.79
CA GLY A 63 12.70 -9.24 -11.07
C GLY A 63 11.58 -8.26 -11.43
N ALA A 64 10.77 -7.84 -10.46
CA ALA A 64 9.77 -6.80 -10.69
C ALA A 64 10.47 -5.46 -10.95
N MET A 65 10.12 -4.79 -12.05
CA MET A 65 10.48 -3.39 -12.25
C MET A 65 9.55 -2.53 -11.41
N ILE A 66 10.01 -2.16 -10.21
CA ILE A 66 9.32 -1.20 -9.37
C ILE A 66 9.78 0.18 -9.84
N ALA A 67 8.86 1.04 -10.27
CA ALA A 67 9.17 2.47 -10.41
C ALA A 67 9.67 2.96 -9.04
N ALA A 68 10.81 3.66 -9.05
CA ALA A 68 11.55 4.05 -7.87
C ALA A 68 11.47 5.56 -7.64
#